data_AF-A0A7K2IPI7-F1
#
_entry.id   AF-A0A7K2IPI7-F1
#
_cell.length_a   1.000
_cell.length_b   1.000
_cell.length_c   1.000
_cell.angle_alpha   90.00
_cell.angle_beta   90.00
_cell.angle_gamma   90.00
#
_symmetry.space_group_name_H-M   'P 1'
#
loop_
_entity.id
_entity.type
_entity.pdbx_description
1 polymer ?
#
loop_
_entity_poly.entity_id
_entity_poly.type
_entity_poly.pdbx_seq_one_letter_code
_entity_poly.pdbx_strand_id
1 'polypeptide(L)'
;MRIAIVGATGRTGREVVRLAVRDGHHVVAVVRNPDRLNDLRPTEVRVADGLDVTALSEAIQGVEAIVMCVGPVKGERADVLSAAITTLIEAMGNAGVERLVAITASGWLVDGDDPLSRFLAKPILARALREENAAFASAERSISASPLEWTIVRPPMLKDGPATGSYRQRRDGNVRWHYSMRRADLARAMLDVLEDPTAVRSTVAVTG
;
A
#
# COMPACT_ATOMS: atom_id res chain seq x y z
N MET A 1 6.11 10.88 -13.45
CA MET A 1 4.65 10.60 -13.49
C MET A 1 3.89 11.50 -12.52
N ARG A 2 2.62 11.81 -12.79
CA ARG A 2 1.66 12.41 -11.86
C ARG A 2 0.95 11.30 -11.10
N ILE A 3 1.22 11.17 -9.81
CA ILE A 3 0.74 10.05 -8.99
C ILE A 3 -0.06 10.55 -7.79
N ALA A 4 -1.17 9.89 -7.47
CA ALA A 4 -1.90 10.12 -6.23
C ALA A 4 -1.39 9.19 -5.13
N ILE A 5 -1.12 9.73 -3.94
CA ILE A 5 -0.79 8.93 -2.76
C ILE A 5 -1.97 9.02 -1.78
N VAL A 6 -2.70 7.93 -1.64
CA VAL A 6 -3.80 7.79 -0.68
C VAL A 6 -3.23 7.24 0.63
N GLY A 7 -3.50 7.92 1.75
CA GLY A 7 -2.82 7.64 3.02
C GLY A 7 -1.46 8.32 3.17
N ALA A 8 -1.25 9.43 2.45
CA ALA A 8 0.00 10.20 2.42
C ALA A 8 0.54 10.64 3.81
N THR A 9 -0.34 10.82 4.81
CA THR A 9 0.06 11.25 6.16
C THR A 9 0.40 10.08 7.11
N GLY A 10 0.18 8.84 6.68
CA GLY A 10 0.54 7.63 7.43
C GLY A 10 2.06 7.39 7.44
N ARG A 11 2.53 6.54 8.37
CA ARG A 11 3.97 6.28 8.55
C ARG A 11 4.68 5.87 7.25
N THR A 12 4.08 4.97 6.46
CA THR A 12 4.65 4.59 5.16
C THR A 12 4.38 5.63 4.08
N GLY A 13 3.17 6.19 4.02
CA GLY A 13 2.81 7.20 3.02
C GLY A 13 3.72 8.42 3.02
N ARG A 14 4.20 8.85 4.19
CA ARG A 14 5.19 9.94 4.30
C ARG A 14 6.50 9.62 3.60
N GLU A 15 7.00 8.39 3.77
CA GLU A 15 8.22 7.95 3.10
C GLU A 15 8.02 7.87 1.58
N VAL A 16 6.86 7.38 1.13
CA VAL A 16 6.51 7.34 -0.30
C VAL A 16 6.45 8.75 -0.88
N VAL A 17 5.79 9.70 -0.22
CA VAL A 17 5.70 11.08 -0.70
C VAL A 17 7.08 11.72 -0.80
N ARG A 18 7.91 11.63 0.26
CA ARG A 18 9.26 12.22 0.24
C ARG A 18 10.10 11.64 -0.89
N LEU A 19 10.06 10.33 -1.05
CA LEU A 19 10.83 9.65 -2.07
C LEU A 19 10.34 9.98 -3.48
N ALA A 20 9.03 9.93 -3.73
CA ALA A 20 8.47 10.21 -5.04
C ALA A 20 8.71 11.66 -5.48
N VAL A 21 8.65 12.62 -4.56
CA VAL A 21 9.02 14.01 -4.88
C VAL A 21 10.49 14.12 -5.24
N ARG A 22 11.37 13.45 -4.47
CA ARG A 22 12.82 13.43 -4.73
C ARG A 22 13.14 12.81 -6.09
N ASP A 23 12.40 11.78 -6.47
CA ASP A 23 12.57 11.07 -7.75
C ASP A 23 11.91 11.82 -8.93
N GLY A 24 11.33 13.01 -8.68
CA GLY A 24 10.83 13.91 -9.73
C GLY A 24 9.38 13.65 -10.15
N HIS A 25 8.62 12.85 -9.41
CA HIS A 25 7.19 12.68 -9.66
C HIS A 25 6.39 13.92 -9.28
N HIS A 26 5.30 14.18 -10.00
CA HIS A 26 4.29 15.15 -9.59
C HIS A 26 3.34 14.49 -8.58
N VAL A 27 3.63 14.67 -7.29
CA VAL A 27 2.93 13.96 -6.22
C VAL A 27 1.69 14.71 -5.77
N VAL A 28 0.53 14.08 -5.94
CA VAL A 28 -0.76 14.51 -5.40
C VAL A 28 -1.01 13.78 -4.08
N ALA A 29 -0.87 14.46 -2.95
CA ALA A 29 -1.20 13.88 -1.65
C ALA A 29 -2.71 14.00 -1.39
N VAL A 30 -3.40 12.86 -1.34
CA VAL A 30 -4.84 12.79 -1.00
C VAL A 30 -4.98 12.58 0.52
N VAL A 31 -5.55 13.56 1.21
CA VAL A 31 -5.61 13.61 2.67
C VAL A 31 -6.98 14.03 3.18
N ARG A 32 -7.37 13.53 4.36
CA ARG A 32 -8.59 13.98 5.07
C ARG A 32 -8.39 15.32 5.77
N ASN A 33 -7.21 15.51 6.35
CA ASN A 33 -6.83 16.72 7.07
C ASN A 33 -5.43 17.17 6.60
N PRO A 34 -5.34 18.28 5.85
CA PRO A 34 -4.07 18.86 5.40
C PRO A 34 -3.08 19.19 6.52
N ASP A 35 -3.55 19.56 7.71
CA ASP A 35 -2.68 19.95 8.83
C ASP A 35 -1.75 18.81 9.25
N ARG A 36 -2.13 17.55 8.97
CA ARG A 36 -1.30 16.37 9.26
C ARG A 36 -0.11 16.19 8.33
N LEU A 37 0.03 17.01 7.29
CA LEU A 37 1.19 16.98 6.40
C LEU A 37 2.46 17.45 7.11
N ASN A 38 2.37 18.42 8.03
CA ASN A 38 3.51 18.97 8.79
C ASN A 38 4.70 19.38 7.86
N ASP A 39 5.82 18.66 7.93
CA ASP A 39 7.03 18.84 7.14
C ASP A 39 6.95 18.28 5.71
N LEU A 40 5.87 17.58 5.36
CA LEU A 40 5.73 16.97 4.05
C LEU A 40 5.52 18.03 2.97
N ARG A 41 6.14 17.84 1.81
CA ARG A 41 6.12 18.77 0.66
C ARG A 41 5.73 18.04 -0.63
N PRO A 42 4.47 17.56 -0.76
CA PRO A 42 3.98 17.04 -2.03
C PRO A 42 3.88 18.18 -3.06
N THR A 43 3.78 17.82 -4.35
CA THR A 43 3.58 18.82 -5.42
C THR A 43 2.19 19.44 -5.35
N GLU A 44 1.18 18.66 -4.95
CA GLU A 44 -0.20 19.09 -4.79
C GLU A 44 -0.83 18.40 -3.57
N VAL A 45 -1.77 19.09 -2.92
CA VAL A 45 -2.58 18.54 -1.83
C VAL A 45 -4.04 18.59 -2.27
N ARG A 46 -4.72 17.45 -2.18
CA ARG A 46 -6.17 17.35 -2.43
C ARG A 46 -6.86 16.74 -1.24
N VAL A 47 -8.00 17.31 -0.88
CA VAL A 47 -8.76 16.90 0.30
C VAL A 47 -9.88 15.97 -0.13
N ALA A 48 -9.90 14.75 0.42
CA ALA A 48 -10.98 13.80 0.24
C ALA A 48 -11.05 12.84 1.42
N ASP A 49 -12.27 12.40 1.76
CA ASP A 49 -12.44 11.22 2.59
C ASP A 49 -12.24 9.96 1.75
N GLY A 50 -11.50 9.00 2.29
CA GLY A 50 -11.27 7.72 1.62
C GLY A 50 -12.51 6.83 1.56
N LEU A 51 -13.60 7.22 2.23
CA LEU A 51 -14.91 6.56 2.17
C LEU A 51 -15.94 7.31 1.31
N ASP A 52 -15.59 8.48 0.78
CA ASP A 52 -16.45 9.27 -0.11
C ASP A 52 -16.00 9.07 -1.56
N VAL A 53 -16.80 8.31 -2.33
CA VAL A 53 -16.50 7.99 -3.73
C VAL A 53 -16.39 9.25 -4.58
N THR A 54 -17.29 10.21 -4.40
CA THR A 54 -17.36 11.42 -5.24
C THR A 54 -16.15 12.31 -4.96
N ALA A 55 -15.89 12.61 -3.70
CA ALA A 55 -14.75 13.43 -3.31
C ALA A 55 -13.42 12.77 -3.71
N LEU A 56 -13.33 11.45 -3.57
CA LEU A 56 -12.13 10.70 -3.96
C LEU A 56 -11.96 10.70 -5.49
N SER A 57 -13.03 10.53 -6.26
CA SER A 57 -13.02 10.57 -7.73
C SER A 57 -12.46 11.91 -8.22
N GLU A 58 -12.98 13.02 -7.70
CA GLU A 58 -12.49 14.37 -8.01
C GLU A 58 -11.02 14.55 -7.60
N ALA A 59 -10.66 14.07 -6.41
CA ALA A 59 -9.29 14.19 -5.90
C ALA A 59 -8.26 13.41 -6.73
N ILE A 60 -8.64 12.37 -7.45
CA ILE A 60 -7.70 11.57 -8.26
C ILE A 60 -7.77 11.91 -9.76
N GLN A 61 -8.59 12.89 -10.19
CA GLN A 61 -8.66 13.26 -11.60
C GLN A 61 -7.31 13.70 -12.17
N GLY A 62 -6.99 13.21 -13.37
CA GLY A 62 -5.79 13.55 -14.13
C GLY A 62 -4.49 12.96 -13.60
N VAL A 63 -4.53 12.06 -12.61
CA VAL A 63 -3.34 11.30 -12.20
C VAL A 63 -3.17 10.06 -13.07
N GLU A 64 -1.94 9.64 -13.28
CA GLU A 64 -1.58 8.48 -14.10
C GLU A 64 -1.64 7.17 -13.30
N ALA A 65 -1.42 7.25 -11.98
CA ALA A 65 -1.45 6.09 -11.10
C ALA A 65 -1.75 6.44 -9.65
N ILE A 66 -2.22 5.44 -8.90
CA ILE A 66 -2.48 5.55 -7.47
C ILE A 66 -1.57 4.64 -6.68
N VAL A 67 -1.00 5.20 -5.62
CA VAL A 67 -0.26 4.48 -4.60
C VAL A 67 -1.05 4.50 -3.29
N MET A 68 -1.61 3.35 -2.90
CA MET A 68 -2.42 3.20 -1.70
C MET A 68 -1.55 2.74 -0.52
N CYS A 69 -1.38 3.63 0.45
CA CYS A 69 -0.65 3.39 1.70
C CYS A 69 -1.57 3.24 2.92
N VAL A 70 -2.84 2.88 2.70
CA VAL A 70 -3.83 2.67 3.76
C VAL A 70 -3.69 1.26 4.31
N GLY A 71 -3.72 1.14 5.64
CA GLY A 71 -3.71 -0.14 6.34
C GLY A 71 -4.61 -0.07 7.57
N PRO A 72 -4.88 -1.20 8.23
CA PRO A 72 -5.72 -1.26 9.42
C PRO A 72 -5.08 -0.44 10.54
N VAL A 73 -5.88 0.42 11.18
CA VAL A 73 -5.46 1.22 12.33
C VAL A 73 -5.95 0.52 13.60
N LYS A 74 -5.06 0.34 14.57
CA LYS A 74 -5.43 -0.27 15.85
C LYS A 74 -6.56 0.53 16.51
N GLY A 75 -7.69 -0.13 16.77
CA GLY A 75 -8.88 0.48 17.36
C GLY A 75 -9.90 1.01 16.36
N GLU A 76 -9.61 0.99 15.05
CA GLU A 76 -10.64 1.16 14.02
C GLU A 76 -11.36 -0.17 13.78
N ARG A 77 -12.60 -0.08 13.25
CA ARG A 77 -13.37 -1.26 12.87
C ARG A 77 -12.68 -2.00 11.72
N ALA A 78 -12.75 -3.33 11.73
CA ALA A 78 -12.10 -4.17 10.72
C ALA A 78 -12.63 -3.95 9.29
N ASP A 79 -13.84 -3.39 9.13
CA ASP A 79 -14.48 -3.12 7.84
C ASP A 79 -13.93 -1.87 7.13
N VAL A 80 -13.27 -0.95 7.84
CA VAL A 80 -12.80 0.34 7.29
C VAL A 80 -11.85 0.15 6.10
N LEU A 81 -10.91 -0.79 6.19
CA LEU A 81 -9.98 -1.07 5.08
C LEU A 81 -10.72 -1.61 3.85
N SER A 82 -11.68 -2.51 4.07
CA SER A 82 -12.46 -3.10 2.97
C SER A 82 -13.31 -2.04 2.29
N ALA A 83 -13.97 -1.18 3.07
CA ALA A 83 -14.75 -0.07 2.57
C ALA A 83 -13.88 0.91 1.76
N ALA A 84 -12.73 1.32 2.31
CA ALA A 84 -11.82 2.24 1.62
C ALA A 84 -11.32 1.69 0.28
N ILE A 85 -11.10 0.38 0.17
CA ILE A 85 -10.69 -0.25 -1.08
C ILE A 85 -11.83 -0.27 -2.10
N THR A 86 -13.04 -0.63 -1.67
CA THR A 86 -14.22 -0.59 -2.54
C THR A 86 -14.44 0.83 -3.06
N THR A 87 -14.42 1.83 -2.17
CA THR A 87 -14.52 3.25 -2.53
C THR A 87 -13.43 3.67 -3.51
N LEU A 88 -12.18 3.26 -3.27
CA LEU A 88 -11.06 3.61 -4.15
C LEU A 88 -11.21 2.99 -5.55
N ILE A 89 -11.59 1.72 -5.65
CA ILE A 89 -11.78 1.04 -6.95
C ILE A 89 -12.89 1.74 -7.75
N GLU A 90 -14.00 2.08 -7.10
CA GLU A 90 -15.11 2.81 -7.74
C GLU A 90 -14.67 4.20 -8.19
N ALA A 91 -13.98 4.94 -7.32
CA ALA A 91 -13.46 6.26 -7.64
C ALA A 91 -12.47 6.23 -8.82
N MET A 92 -11.59 5.23 -8.85
CA MET A 92 -10.66 5.00 -9.96
C MET A 92 -11.40 4.77 -11.28
N GLY A 93 -12.48 3.98 -11.25
CA GLY A 93 -13.35 3.78 -12.41
C GLY A 93 -13.98 5.10 -12.89
N ASN A 94 -14.49 5.92 -11.98
CA ASN A 94 -15.11 7.21 -12.31
C ASN A 94 -14.09 8.23 -12.87
N ALA A 95 -12.86 8.20 -12.36
CA ALA A 95 -11.79 9.11 -12.78
C ALA A 95 -10.99 8.62 -14.01
N GLY A 96 -11.23 7.39 -14.46
CA GLY A 96 -10.48 6.78 -15.58
C GLY A 96 -9.03 6.46 -15.25
N VAL A 97 -8.72 6.16 -13.98
CA VAL A 97 -7.36 5.81 -13.54
C VAL A 97 -7.23 4.30 -13.41
N GLU A 98 -6.30 3.69 -14.13
CA GLU A 98 -6.22 2.22 -14.21
C GLU A 98 -5.11 1.62 -13.32
N ARG A 99 -4.00 2.34 -13.11
CA ARG A 99 -2.82 1.83 -12.41
C ARG A 99 -2.94 1.99 -10.89
N LEU A 100 -2.90 0.87 -10.15
CA LEU A 100 -2.93 0.83 -8.69
C LEU A 100 -1.74 0.07 -8.10
N VAL A 101 -1.01 0.66 -7.17
CA VAL A 101 -0.05 -0.05 -6.31
C VAL A 101 -0.52 0.03 -4.86
N ALA A 102 -0.82 -1.11 -4.25
CA ALA A 102 -1.42 -1.19 -2.92
C ALA A 102 -0.52 -1.92 -1.92
N ILE A 103 -0.41 -1.38 -0.70
CA ILE A 103 0.24 -2.07 0.43
C ILE A 103 -0.79 -2.94 1.14
N THR A 104 -0.44 -4.20 1.40
CA THR A 104 -1.17 -5.06 2.34
C THR A 104 -0.23 -5.61 3.41
N ALA A 105 -0.19 -6.92 3.64
CA ALA A 105 0.71 -7.55 4.59
C ALA A 105 1.02 -9.00 4.15
N SER A 106 2.24 -9.47 4.39
CA SER A 106 2.65 -10.86 4.12
C SER A 106 2.18 -11.87 5.19
N GLY A 107 1.57 -11.38 6.28
CA GLY A 107 1.24 -12.17 7.47
C GLY A 107 0.18 -13.26 7.25
N TRP A 108 -0.73 -13.10 6.28
CA TRP A 108 -1.85 -14.01 6.06
C TRP A 108 -1.55 -15.13 5.05
N LEU A 109 -0.54 -14.97 4.19
CA LEU A 109 -0.13 -15.99 3.21
C LEU A 109 0.93 -16.92 3.81
N VAL A 110 0.75 -18.23 3.72
CA VAL A 110 1.71 -19.25 4.22
C VAL A 110 2.64 -19.78 3.12
N ASP A 111 2.32 -19.46 1.86
CA ASP A 111 3.05 -19.98 0.71
C ASP A 111 4.42 -19.27 0.53
N GLY A 112 5.46 -20.09 0.36
CA GLY A 112 6.85 -19.65 0.32
C GLY A 112 7.53 -19.42 1.68
N ASP A 113 6.85 -19.65 2.80
CA ASP A 113 7.44 -19.53 4.15
C ASP A 113 8.48 -20.62 4.47
N ASP A 114 9.42 -20.29 5.36
CA ASP A 114 10.24 -21.29 6.03
C ASP A 114 9.44 -22.05 7.12
N PRO A 115 9.89 -23.25 7.53
CA PRO A 115 9.16 -24.07 8.51
C PRO A 115 8.92 -23.37 9.86
N LEU A 116 9.83 -22.51 10.33
CA LEU A 116 9.67 -21.82 11.61
C LEU A 116 8.54 -20.79 11.52
N SER A 117 8.49 -20.03 10.42
CA SER A 117 7.41 -19.08 10.13
C SER A 117 6.06 -19.78 10.01
N ARG A 118 6.03 -20.88 9.23
CA ARG A 118 4.80 -21.63 8.91
C ARG A 118 4.21 -22.33 10.14
N PHE A 119 5.03 -22.96 10.97
CA PHE A 119 4.55 -23.84 12.03
C PHE A 119 4.54 -23.22 13.43
N LEU A 120 5.28 -22.13 13.67
CA LEU A 120 5.38 -21.55 15.02
C LEU A 120 4.93 -20.08 15.08
N ALA A 121 5.51 -19.20 14.25
CA ALA A 121 5.24 -17.77 14.35
C ALA A 121 3.86 -17.38 13.79
N LYS A 122 3.49 -17.87 12.61
CA LYS A 122 2.23 -17.51 11.96
C LYS A 122 0.98 -18.06 12.64
N PRO A 123 0.93 -19.27 13.24
CA PRO A 123 -0.25 -19.70 13.98
C PRO A 123 -0.58 -18.79 15.17
N ILE A 124 0.45 -18.30 15.86
CA ILE A 124 0.30 -17.36 16.99
C ILE A 124 -0.13 -15.99 16.48
N LEU A 125 0.54 -15.48 15.44
CA LEU A 125 0.25 -14.17 14.86
C LEU A 125 -1.10 -14.14 14.13
N ALA A 126 -1.48 -15.22 13.45
CA ALA A 126 -2.77 -15.38 12.77
C ALA A 126 -3.93 -15.42 13.76
N ARG A 127 -3.71 -15.94 14.97
CA ARG A 127 -4.70 -15.88 16.06
C ARG A 127 -4.78 -14.49 16.66
N ALA A 128 -3.65 -13.81 16.85
CA ALA A 128 -3.61 -12.46 17.43
C ALA A 128 -4.10 -11.37 16.48
N LEU A 129 -3.87 -11.51 15.17
CA LEU A 129 -4.20 -10.55 14.11
C LEU A 129 -5.28 -11.09 13.17
N ARG A 130 -6.18 -11.94 13.67
CA ARG A 130 -7.15 -12.65 12.83
C ARG A 130 -8.03 -11.69 12.02
N GLU A 131 -8.53 -10.64 12.66
CA GLU A 131 -9.39 -9.64 12.03
C GLU A 131 -8.62 -8.79 11.01
N GLU A 132 -7.40 -8.37 11.34
CA GLU A 132 -6.52 -7.63 10.41
C GLU A 132 -6.16 -8.48 9.19
N ASN A 133 -5.82 -9.75 9.39
CA ASN A 133 -5.54 -10.69 8.31
C ASN A 133 -6.78 -10.94 7.43
N ALA A 134 -7.98 -11.03 8.02
CA ALA A 134 -9.21 -11.15 7.27
C ALA A 134 -9.49 -9.89 6.44
N ALA A 135 -9.23 -8.71 6.99
CA ALA A 135 -9.34 -7.44 6.28
C ALA A 135 -8.36 -7.37 5.11
N PHE A 136 -7.09 -7.75 5.29
CA PHE A 136 -6.11 -7.82 4.20
C PHE A 136 -6.49 -8.86 3.13
N ALA A 137 -6.96 -10.06 3.52
CA ALA A 137 -7.40 -11.05 2.56
C ALA A 137 -8.65 -10.59 1.77
N SER A 138 -9.53 -9.81 2.39
CA SER A 138 -10.68 -9.21 1.70
C SER A 138 -10.28 -8.09 0.75
N ALA A 139 -9.40 -7.21 1.22
CA ALA A 139 -8.76 -6.15 0.44
C ALA A 139 -8.13 -6.69 -0.86
N GLU A 140 -7.29 -7.72 -0.73
CA GLU A 140 -6.62 -8.31 -1.88
C GLU A 140 -7.59 -8.98 -2.84
N ARG A 141 -8.64 -9.66 -2.35
CA ARG A 141 -9.68 -10.22 -3.21
C ARG A 141 -10.41 -9.14 -4.01
N SER A 142 -10.78 -8.03 -3.38
CA SER A 142 -11.45 -6.92 -4.07
C SER A 142 -10.55 -6.28 -5.14
N ILE A 143 -9.28 -6.03 -4.80
CA ILE A 143 -8.30 -5.48 -5.74
C ILE A 143 -8.08 -6.44 -6.91
N SER A 144 -7.83 -7.73 -6.64
CA SER A 144 -7.56 -8.72 -7.67
C SER A 144 -8.76 -9.02 -8.58
N ALA A 145 -9.99 -8.87 -8.09
CA ALA A 145 -11.20 -9.02 -8.88
C ALA A 145 -11.55 -7.77 -9.72
N SER A 146 -10.89 -6.64 -9.47
CA SER A 146 -11.12 -5.40 -10.22
C SER A 146 -10.47 -5.45 -11.62
N PRO A 147 -10.96 -4.66 -12.59
CA PRO A 147 -10.35 -4.58 -13.92
C PRO A 147 -9.00 -3.84 -13.93
N LEU A 148 -8.61 -3.20 -12.83
CA LEU A 148 -7.45 -2.33 -12.71
C LEU A 148 -6.13 -3.03 -13.06
N GLU A 149 -5.14 -2.22 -13.44
CA GLU A 149 -3.74 -2.61 -13.54
C GLU A 149 -3.10 -2.55 -12.14
N TRP A 150 -3.46 -3.52 -11.31
CA TRP A 150 -3.07 -3.53 -9.90
C TRP A 150 -1.73 -4.24 -9.66
N THR A 151 -1.00 -3.80 -8.64
CA THR A 151 0.07 -4.58 -8.01
C THR A 151 -0.08 -4.51 -6.51
N ILE A 152 -0.04 -5.66 -5.85
CA ILE A 152 -0.14 -5.74 -4.39
C ILE A 152 1.24 -5.99 -3.81
N VAL A 153 1.72 -5.09 -2.97
CA VAL A 153 3.00 -5.18 -2.28
C VAL A 153 2.78 -5.70 -0.86
N ARG A 154 3.41 -6.84 -0.53
CA ARG A 154 3.28 -7.55 0.75
C ARG A 154 4.57 -7.42 1.57
N PRO A 155 4.68 -6.42 2.47
CA PRO A 155 5.82 -6.32 3.36
C PRO A 155 5.70 -7.24 4.59
N PRO A 156 6.82 -7.58 5.27
CA PRO A 156 6.84 -8.14 6.61
C PRO A 156 6.65 -7.02 7.66
N MET A 157 7.11 -7.24 8.90
CA MET A 157 6.99 -6.25 9.96
C MET A 157 7.71 -4.93 9.61
N LEU A 158 7.00 -3.81 9.67
CA LEU A 158 7.55 -2.52 9.29
C LEU A 158 8.17 -1.77 10.48
N LYS A 159 9.45 -1.42 10.33
CA LYS A 159 10.22 -0.61 11.28
C LYS A 159 10.47 0.80 10.72
N ASP A 160 10.54 1.76 11.63
CA ASP A 160 10.97 3.12 11.31
C ASP A 160 12.51 3.19 11.26
N GLY A 161 13.05 4.27 10.70
CA GLY A 161 14.48 4.49 10.55
C GLY A 161 14.90 4.74 9.10
N PRO A 162 16.18 5.09 8.87
CA PRO A 162 16.70 5.37 7.53
C PRO A 162 16.62 4.13 6.63
N ALA A 163 16.55 4.36 5.32
CA ALA A 163 16.66 3.32 4.31
C ALA A 163 17.98 2.55 4.47
N THR A 164 17.92 1.23 4.28
CA THR A 164 19.13 0.40 4.19
C THR A 164 19.76 0.47 2.80
N GLY A 165 18.98 0.89 1.79
CA GLY A 165 19.44 1.06 0.41
C GLY A 165 19.33 -0.20 -0.45
N SER A 166 18.81 -1.30 0.11
CA SER A 166 18.53 -2.51 -0.66
C SER A 166 17.33 -3.25 -0.10
N TYR A 167 16.56 -3.91 -0.98
CA TYR A 167 15.50 -4.82 -0.58
C TYR A 167 15.49 -6.02 -1.52
N ARG A 168 14.87 -7.11 -1.07
CA ARG A 168 14.63 -8.32 -1.85
C ARG A 168 13.15 -8.42 -2.16
N GLN A 169 12.83 -8.91 -3.35
CA GLN A 169 11.46 -9.15 -3.75
C GLN A 169 11.24 -10.55 -4.31
N ARG A 170 10.01 -11.04 -4.20
CA ARG A 170 9.55 -12.26 -4.83
C ARG A 170 8.12 -12.09 -5.32
N ARG A 171 7.86 -12.51 -6.55
CA ARG A 171 6.51 -12.60 -7.11
C ARG A 171 5.86 -13.89 -6.66
N ASP A 172 4.57 -13.79 -6.34
CA ASP A 172 3.70 -14.94 -6.05
C ASP A 172 4.25 -15.88 -4.97
N GLY A 173 4.61 -15.28 -3.83
CA GLY A 173 5.03 -15.99 -2.63
C GLY A 173 5.92 -15.16 -1.71
N ASN A 174 6.14 -15.62 -0.49
CA ASN A 174 6.96 -14.88 0.47
C ASN A 174 8.46 -15.00 0.20
N VAL A 175 9.20 -13.97 0.60
CA VAL A 175 10.66 -13.99 0.65
C VAL A 175 11.11 -14.66 1.95
N ARG A 176 11.97 -15.67 1.85
CA ARG A 176 12.44 -16.44 3.02
C ARG A 176 13.40 -15.63 3.90
N TRP A 177 13.37 -15.92 5.21
CA TRP A 177 14.37 -15.56 6.23
C TRP A 177 14.48 -14.07 6.60
N HIS A 178 13.48 -13.24 6.34
CA HIS A 178 13.53 -11.82 6.69
C HIS A 178 12.16 -11.33 7.20
N TYR A 179 12.09 -11.02 8.50
CA TYR A 179 10.84 -10.77 9.23
C TYR A 179 10.50 -9.30 9.42
N SER A 180 11.39 -8.39 9.00
CA SER A 180 11.13 -6.96 9.04
C SER A 180 11.73 -6.24 7.85
N MET A 181 11.29 -5.01 7.59
CA MET A 181 11.94 -4.07 6.68
C MET A 181 11.72 -2.62 7.13
N ARG A 182 12.53 -1.69 6.63
CA ARG A 182 12.33 -0.25 6.86
C ARG A 182 11.20 0.27 5.98
N ARG A 183 10.39 1.20 6.51
CA ARG A 183 9.35 1.89 5.72
C ARG A 183 9.92 2.67 4.55
N ALA A 184 11.14 3.21 4.69
CA ALA A 184 11.83 3.90 3.61
C ALA A 184 12.23 2.94 2.47
N ASP A 185 12.66 1.72 2.78
CA ASP A 185 12.94 0.71 1.76
C ASP A 185 11.64 0.19 1.10
N LEU A 186 10.54 0.08 1.87
CA LEU A 186 9.22 -0.23 1.30
C LEU A 186 8.76 0.85 0.33
N ALA A 187 8.97 2.13 0.66
CA ALA A 187 8.64 3.22 -0.24
C ALA A 187 9.36 3.11 -1.58
N ARG A 188 10.66 2.77 -1.57
CA ARG A 188 11.43 2.50 -2.80
C ARG A 188 10.85 1.33 -3.58
N ALA A 189 10.60 0.21 -2.91
CA ALA A 189 10.02 -0.97 -3.55
C ALA A 189 8.66 -0.70 -4.21
N MET A 190 7.82 0.15 -3.60
CA MET A 190 6.54 0.52 -4.17
C MET A 190 6.68 1.38 -5.43
N LEU A 191 7.64 2.31 -5.46
CA LEU A 191 7.89 3.14 -6.65
C LEU A 191 8.57 2.33 -7.76
N ASP A 192 9.47 1.40 -7.43
CA ASP A 192 10.07 0.48 -8.41
C ASP A 192 8.98 -0.38 -9.08
N VAL A 193 8.07 -0.93 -8.29
CA VAL A 193 6.94 -1.73 -8.78
C VAL A 193 5.94 -0.88 -9.57
N LEU A 194 5.77 0.39 -9.21
CA LEU A 194 4.88 1.31 -9.93
C LEU A 194 5.31 1.46 -11.39
N GLU A 195 6.62 1.54 -11.62
CA GLU A 195 7.25 1.72 -12.93
C GLU A 195 7.53 0.40 -13.67
N ASP A 196 7.41 -0.75 -13.01
CA ASP A 196 7.65 -2.07 -13.60
C ASP A 196 6.38 -2.61 -14.32
N PRO A 197 6.31 -2.59 -15.67
CA PRO A 197 5.14 -3.08 -16.39
C PRO A 197 4.95 -4.60 -16.21
N THR A 198 6.01 -5.33 -15.89
CA THR A 198 5.91 -6.77 -15.68
C THR A 198 5.20 -7.07 -14.35
N ALA A 199 5.14 -6.12 -13.41
CA ALA A 199 4.50 -6.28 -12.10
C ALA A 199 2.98 -6.07 -12.11
N VAL A 200 2.40 -5.72 -13.26
CA VAL A 200 0.95 -5.55 -13.42
C VAL A 200 0.22 -6.87 -13.19
N ARG A 201 -0.89 -6.81 -12.46
CA ARG A 201 -1.74 -7.94 -12.02
C ARG A 201 -0.98 -9.04 -11.29
N SER A 202 -0.05 -8.63 -10.43
CA SER A 202 0.77 -9.55 -9.64
C SER A 202 0.84 -9.18 -8.17
N THR A 203 1.25 -10.15 -7.36
CA THR A 203 1.53 -9.94 -5.94
C THR A 203 3.03 -10.02 -5.70
N VAL A 204 3.60 -9.02 -5.03
CA VAL A 204 5.05 -8.89 -4.81
C VAL A 204 5.32 -8.83 -3.32
N ALA A 205 5.93 -9.88 -2.77
CA ALA A 205 6.48 -9.84 -1.43
C ALA A 205 7.81 -9.10 -1.44
N VAL A 206 8.03 -8.22 -0.46
CA VAL A 206 9.25 -7.40 -0.33
C VAL A 206 9.82 -7.53 1.07
N THR A 207 11.14 -7.48 1.24
CA THR A 207 11.78 -7.56 2.56
C THR A 207 13.19 -6.95 2.54
N GLY A 208 13.75 -6.56 3.69
CA GLY A 208 15.05 -5.88 3.77
C GLY A 208 15.63 -5.80 5.18
#